data_AF-A0A060CHG3-F1
#
_entry.id   AF-A0A060CHG3-F1
#
_cell.length_a   1.000
_cell.length_b   1.000
_cell.length_c   1.000
_cell.angle_alpha   90.00
_cell.angle_beta   90.00
_cell.angle_gamma   90.00
#
_symmetry.space_group_name_H-M   'P 1'
#
loop_
_entity.id
_entity.type
_entity.pdbx_description
1 polymer ?
#
loop_
_entity_poly.entity_id
_entity_poly.type
_entity_poly.pdbx_seq_one_letter_code
_entity_poly.pdbx_strand_id
1 'polypeptide(L)'
;MNNFASAYELQPGKVFSTPRFLFTLSHEGTGQASRNLQDWARKYRILDGEGGRLTLLNNWESTYFNFNEEKLKNLLQDTKKLGVDLFLLDDGWFANKYPRNDDHAGLGDWQPNRKKLPNGIQAVVRQADKTGVKFGIWIEPEMVNPKSELYENHPDWVIKQPDRPEYYFRNQLVV
;
A
#
# COMPACT_ATOMS: atom_id res chain seq x y z
N MET A 1 5.30 -26.28 -0.94
CA MET A 1 6.37 -25.87 -0.01
C MET A 1 7.53 -25.37 -0.87
N ASN A 2 8.06 -24.17 -0.60
CA ASN A 2 9.22 -23.67 -1.33
C ASN A 2 10.48 -23.92 -0.48
N ASN A 3 11.34 -24.83 -0.93
CA ASN A 3 12.57 -25.20 -0.23
C ASN A 3 13.75 -24.28 -0.59
N PHE A 4 13.59 -23.42 -1.59
CA PHE A 4 14.59 -22.43 -1.96
C PHE A 4 14.55 -21.25 -0.98
N ALA A 5 15.72 -20.80 -0.51
CA ALA A 5 15.89 -19.67 0.42
C ALA A 5 15.06 -19.76 1.72
N SER A 6 14.86 -20.96 2.26
CA SER A 6 14.02 -21.21 3.45
C SER A 6 14.71 -22.01 4.56
N ALA A 7 16.05 -22.05 4.56
CA ALA A 7 16.83 -22.66 5.65
C ALA A 7 16.59 -21.90 6.97
N TYR A 8 16.34 -22.64 8.05
CA TYR A 8 16.10 -22.09 9.38
C TYR A 8 16.93 -22.88 10.41
N GLU A 9 17.76 -22.18 11.17
CA GLU A 9 18.54 -22.78 12.27
C GLU A 9 17.73 -22.72 13.58
N LEU A 10 17.48 -23.88 14.18
CA LEU A 10 16.66 -23.98 15.40
C LEU A 10 17.54 -24.36 16.60
N GLN A 11 17.56 -23.47 17.59
CA GLN A 11 18.32 -23.69 18.83
C GLN A 11 17.72 -24.81 19.70
N PRO A 12 18.52 -25.52 20.51
CA PRO A 12 18.01 -26.57 21.39
C PRO A 12 16.86 -26.11 22.28
N GLY A 13 15.81 -26.93 22.36
CA GLY A 13 14.62 -26.66 23.17
C GLY A 13 13.67 -25.57 22.61
N LYS A 14 13.95 -25.01 21.43
CA LYS A 14 13.02 -24.09 20.75
C LYS A 14 12.03 -24.84 19.86
N VAL A 15 10.82 -24.30 19.74
CA VAL A 15 9.77 -24.83 18.86
C VAL A 15 9.73 -23.98 17.59
N PHE A 16 9.76 -24.63 16.44
CA PHE A 16 9.49 -24.00 15.15
C PHE A 16 8.04 -24.30 14.74
N SER A 17 7.27 -23.26 14.42
CA SER A 17 5.87 -23.38 13.98
C SER A 17 5.74 -22.94 12.52
N THR A 18 5.17 -23.80 11.68
CA THR A 18 4.91 -23.47 10.29
C THR A 18 3.62 -22.65 10.14
N PRO A 19 3.42 -21.95 9.02
CA PRO A 19 2.12 -21.40 8.65
C PRO A 19 1.04 -22.48 8.64
N ARG A 20 -0.21 -22.08 8.87
CA ARG A 20 -1.36 -22.99 8.84
C ARG A 20 -1.59 -23.49 7.42
N PHE A 21 -1.83 -24.80 7.28
CA PHE A 21 -2.31 -25.39 6.04
C PHE A 21 -3.84 -25.50 6.10
N LEU A 22 -4.52 -24.95 5.09
CA LEU A 22 -5.97 -25.04 4.94
C LEU A 22 -6.28 -25.89 3.72
N PHE A 23 -7.24 -26.81 3.86
CA PHE A 23 -7.78 -27.57 2.74
C PHE A 23 -9.30 -27.68 2.86
N THR A 24 -9.95 -27.93 1.73
CA THR A 24 -11.36 -28.31 1.67
C THR A 24 -11.47 -29.55 0.80
N LEU A 25 -12.49 -30.37 1.06
CA LEU A 25 -12.89 -31.48 0.20
C LEU A 25 -14.30 -31.21 -0.31
N SER A 26 -14.57 -31.60 -1.55
CA SER A 26 -15.90 -31.53 -2.14
C SER A 26 -16.14 -32.77 -3.00
N HIS A 27 -17.30 -33.40 -2.81
CA HIS A 27 -17.81 -34.44 -3.70
C HIS A 27 -18.78 -33.89 -4.75
N GLU A 28 -19.02 -32.58 -4.75
CA GLU A 28 -19.95 -31.86 -5.63
C GLU A 28 -19.20 -30.95 -6.63
N GLY A 29 -17.97 -31.32 -6.95
CA GLY A 29 -17.11 -30.58 -7.88
C GLY A 29 -16.43 -29.35 -7.29
N THR A 30 -15.68 -28.64 -8.14
CA THR A 30 -14.81 -27.51 -7.77
C THR A 30 -15.58 -26.27 -7.32
N GLY A 31 -16.81 -26.06 -7.81
CA GLY A 31 -17.65 -24.94 -7.41
C GLY A 31 -17.96 -24.96 -5.91
N GLN A 32 -18.30 -26.12 -5.36
CA GLN A 32 -18.55 -26.26 -3.92
C GLN A 32 -17.27 -26.13 -3.10
N ALA A 33 -16.15 -26.67 -3.59
CA ALA A 33 -14.84 -26.47 -2.94
C ALA A 33 -14.48 -24.98 -2.84
N SER A 34 -14.68 -24.21 -3.92
CA SER A 34 -14.43 -22.76 -3.92
C SER A 34 -15.32 -22.03 -2.90
N ARG A 35 -16.62 -22.33 -2.85
CA ARG A 35 -17.54 -21.73 -1.89
C ARG A 35 -17.15 -22.03 -0.44
N ASN A 36 -16.74 -23.27 -0.14
CA ASN A 36 -16.27 -23.62 1.21
C ASN A 36 -15.09 -22.74 1.67
N LEU A 37 -14.10 -22.54 0.78
CA LEU A 37 -12.93 -21.70 1.09
C LEU A 37 -13.30 -20.22 1.19
N GLN A 38 -14.17 -19.72 0.29
CA GLN A 38 -14.66 -18.35 0.32
C GLN A 38 -15.44 -18.05 1.60
N ASP A 39 -16.33 -18.96 2.00
CA ASP A 39 -17.13 -18.83 3.22
C ASP A 39 -16.27 -18.87 4.48
N TRP A 40 -15.30 -19.80 4.53
CA TRP A 40 -14.32 -19.83 5.62
C TRP A 40 -13.51 -18.53 5.69
N ALA A 41 -13.04 -18.02 4.55
CA ALA A 41 -12.23 -16.81 4.51
C ALA A 41 -13.02 -15.59 4.99
N ARG A 42 -14.27 -15.41 4.53
CA ARG A 42 -15.14 -14.30 4.95
C ARG A 42 -15.46 -14.35 6.45
N LYS A 43 -15.70 -15.54 7.01
CA LYS A 43 -16.08 -15.69 8.42
C LYS A 43 -14.91 -15.59 9.39
N TYR A 44 -13.73 -16.09 9.01
CA TYR A 44 -12.67 -16.36 9.99
C TYR A 44 -11.33 -15.71 9.67
N ARG A 45 -11.12 -15.16 8.46
CA ARG A 45 -9.80 -14.64 8.08
C ARG A 45 -9.79 -13.21 7.58
N ILE A 46 -10.79 -12.80 6.81
CA ILE A 46 -10.89 -11.44 6.28
C ILE A 46 -11.49 -10.56 7.38
N LEU A 47 -10.78 -9.48 7.73
CA LEU A 47 -11.33 -8.46 8.62
C LEU A 47 -12.62 -7.91 8.02
N ASP A 48 -13.71 -7.96 8.80
CA ASP A 48 -15.04 -7.57 8.34
C ASP A 48 -15.46 -8.28 7.02
N GLY A 49 -15.13 -9.57 6.91
CA GLY A 49 -15.34 -10.37 5.69
C GLY A 49 -16.81 -10.54 5.29
N GLU A 50 -17.75 -10.32 6.22
CA GLU A 50 -19.20 -10.35 5.98
C GLU A 50 -19.84 -8.95 5.98
N GLY A 51 -19.06 -7.88 6.19
CA GLY A 51 -19.54 -6.50 6.15
C GLY A 51 -19.62 -5.91 4.73
N GLY A 52 -20.09 -4.66 4.67
CA GLY A 52 -20.15 -3.89 3.42
C GLY A 52 -18.78 -3.48 2.88
N ARG A 53 -18.74 -2.99 1.65
CA ARG A 53 -17.52 -2.41 1.04
C ARG A 53 -17.85 -1.02 0.52
N LEU A 54 -16.90 -0.10 0.67
CA LEU A 54 -17.00 1.24 0.13
C LEU A 54 -16.69 1.22 -1.37
N THR A 55 -17.50 1.92 -2.15
CA THR A 55 -17.10 2.32 -3.50
C THR A 55 -16.06 3.42 -3.39
N LEU A 56 -15.04 3.40 -4.25
CA LEU A 56 -13.96 4.38 -4.21
C LEU A 56 -13.65 5.00 -5.56
N LEU A 57 -13.17 6.24 -5.52
CA LEU A 57 -12.51 6.93 -6.62
C LEU A 57 -11.03 7.06 -6.26
N ASN A 58 -10.15 6.50 -7.08
CA ASN A 58 -8.70 6.59 -6.95
C ASN A 58 -8.15 7.53 -8.04
N ASN A 59 -7.26 8.46 -7.69
CA ASN A 59 -6.76 9.46 -8.64
C ASN A 59 -5.56 9.02 -9.50
N TRP A 60 -5.05 7.80 -9.35
CA TRP A 60 -3.85 7.31 -10.05
C TRP A 60 -3.96 7.48 -11.57
N GLU A 61 -4.91 6.82 -12.21
CA GLU A 61 -5.05 6.94 -13.68
C GLU A 61 -5.59 8.30 -14.12
N SER A 62 -6.19 9.06 -13.21
CA SER A 62 -6.72 10.41 -13.50
C SER A 62 -5.63 11.49 -13.54
N THR A 63 -4.56 11.33 -12.76
CA THR A 63 -3.58 12.40 -12.55
C THR A 63 -2.13 11.93 -12.57
N TYR A 64 -1.88 10.63 -12.41
CA TYR A 64 -0.58 10.08 -12.03
C TYR A 64 0.02 10.94 -10.92
N PHE A 65 1.27 11.40 -11.09
CA PHE A 65 1.92 12.30 -10.15
C PHE A 65 1.54 13.78 -10.31
N ASN A 66 0.76 14.16 -11.33
CA ASN A 66 0.46 15.55 -11.68
C ASN A 66 -0.82 16.08 -11.03
N PHE A 67 -0.80 16.20 -9.70
CA PHE A 67 -1.86 16.83 -8.91
C PHE A 67 -1.31 17.89 -7.95
N ASN A 68 -2.22 18.72 -7.46
CA ASN A 68 -2.02 19.68 -6.38
C ASN A 68 -3.30 19.77 -5.53
N GLU A 69 -3.26 20.55 -4.46
CA GLU A 69 -4.38 20.70 -3.52
C GLU A 69 -5.71 21.11 -4.20
N GLU A 70 -5.67 21.99 -5.20
CA GLU A 70 -6.87 22.44 -5.93
C GLU A 70 -7.48 21.32 -6.78
N LYS A 71 -6.66 20.58 -7.53
CA LYS A 71 -7.13 19.43 -8.31
C LYS A 71 -7.77 18.38 -7.41
N LEU A 72 -7.18 18.08 -6.25
CA LEU A 72 -7.74 17.12 -5.29
C LEU A 72 -9.08 17.59 -4.72
N LYS A 73 -9.23 18.89 -4.45
CA LYS A 73 -10.52 19.47 -4.02
C LYS A 73 -11.60 19.26 -5.07
N ASN A 74 -11.31 19.44 -6.34
CA ASN A 74 -12.27 19.21 -7.42
C ASN A 74 -12.63 17.71 -7.54
N LEU A 75 -11.64 16.82 -7.46
CA LEU A 75 -11.88 15.37 -7.46
C LEU A 75 -12.76 14.91 -6.29
N LEU A 76 -12.61 15.49 -5.10
CA LEU A 76 -13.47 15.21 -3.96
C LEU A 76 -14.94 15.61 -4.22
N GLN A 77 -15.16 16.75 -4.85
CA GLN A 77 -16.50 17.17 -5.26
C GLN A 77 -17.10 16.23 -6.30
N ASP A 78 -16.30 15.82 -7.28
CA ASP A 78 -16.76 14.89 -8.32
C ASP A 78 -17.03 13.49 -7.76
N THR A 79 -16.23 13.03 -6.80
CA THR A 79 -16.49 11.79 -6.03
C THR A 79 -17.88 11.81 -5.41
N LYS A 80 -18.27 12.95 -4.81
CA LYS A 80 -19.61 13.11 -4.24
C LYS A 80 -20.71 13.14 -5.29
N LYS A 81 -20.50 13.85 -6.40
CA LYS A 81 -21.47 13.93 -7.51
C LYS A 81 -21.74 12.55 -8.12
N LEU A 82 -20.71 11.72 -8.22
CA LEU A 82 -20.81 10.34 -8.71
C LEU A 82 -21.53 9.40 -7.72
N GLY A 83 -21.72 9.82 -6.46
CA GLY A 83 -22.33 9.00 -5.41
C GLY A 83 -21.37 7.96 -4.82
N VAL A 84 -20.06 8.18 -4.94
CA VAL A 84 -19.02 7.27 -4.43
C VAL A 84 -18.71 7.57 -2.97
N ASP A 85 -18.41 6.53 -2.19
CA ASP A 85 -18.27 6.63 -0.73
C ASP A 85 -16.92 7.23 -0.28
N LEU A 86 -15.85 6.93 -1.01
CA LEU A 86 -14.47 7.22 -0.62
C LEU A 86 -13.64 7.81 -1.77
N PHE A 87 -12.84 8.81 -1.46
CA PHE A 87 -11.75 9.28 -2.32
C PHE A 87 -10.42 8.75 -1.80
N LEU A 88 -9.67 8.06 -2.64
CA LEU A 88 -8.34 7.51 -2.35
C LEU A 88 -7.27 8.36 -3.03
N LEU A 89 -6.47 9.05 -2.22
CA LEU A 89 -5.27 9.74 -2.68
C LEU A 89 -4.15 8.73 -2.90
N ASP A 90 -3.80 8.50 -4.16
CA ASP A 90 -2.76 7.57 -4.61
C ASP A 90 -1.35 8.19 -4.53
N ASP A 91 -0.35 7.54 -5.11
CA ASP A 91 1.08 7.85 -5.06
C ASP A 91 1.37 9.32 -5.44
N GLY A 92 2.44 9.89 -4.87
CA GLY A 92 2.95 11.22 -5.21
C GLY A 92 2.65 12.34 -4.21
N TRP A 93 2.07 12.02 -3.05
CA TRP A 93 1.68 13.01 -2.03
C TRP A 93 2.79 13.37 -1.04
N PHE A 94 3.91 12.64 -1.05
CA PHE A 94 4.93 12.65 0.00
C PHE A 94 6.33 13.06 -0.48
N ALA A 95 7.26 13.13 0.48
CA ALA A 95 8.66 13.56 0.38
C ALA A 95 8.88 15.04 0.04
N ASN A 96 9.97 15.62 0.56
CA ASN A 96 10.30 17.05 0.38
C ASN A 96 11.68 17.28 -0.24
N LYS A 97 12.77 16.75 0.36
CA LYS A 97 14.12 16.87 -0.24
C LYS A 97 14.19 16.15 -1.58
N TYR A 98 13.61 14.95 -1.65
CA TYR A 98 13.48 14.13 -2.85
C TYR A 98 12.00 13.88 -3.16
N PRO A 99 11.28 14.86 -3.73
CA PRO A 99 9.82 14.79 -3.83
C PRO A 99 9.34 13.64 -4.72
N ARG A 100 8.27 12.94 -4.29
CA ARG A 100 7.59 11.91 -5.07
C ARG A 100 6.76 12.52 -6.19
N ASN A 101 7.44 12.99 -7.24
CA ASN A 101 6.81 13.55 -8.44
C ASN A 101 6.90 12.61 -9.65
N ASP A 102 7.62 11.51 -9.49
CA ASP A 102 7.74 10.37 -10.37
C ASP A 102 8.12 9.15 -9.50
N ASP A 103 8.38 8.00 -10.12
CA ASP A 103 8.75 6.78 -9.42
C ASP A 103 10.25 6.65 -9.06
N HIS A 104 11.09 7.65 -9.38
CA HIS A 104 12.55 7.59 -9.19
C HIS A 104 13.02 8.15 -7.84
N ALA A 105 12.13 8.68 -7.00
CA ALA A 105 12.48 9.32 -5.74
C ALA A 105 11.36 9.24 -4.68
N GLY A 106 11.72 9.46 -3.42
CA GLY A 106 10.80 9.77 -2.33
C GLY A 106 10.28 8.60 -1.50
N LEU A 107 10.31 7.34 -1.98
CA LEU A 107 9.94 6.19 -1.14
C LEU A 107 10.86 6.11 0.07
N GLY A 108 10.26 6.00 1.26
CA GLY A 108 10.92 6.10 2.56
C GLY A 108 10.61 7.41 3.31
N ASP A 109 10.24 8.49 2.60
CA ASP A 109 10.06 9.82 3.17
C ASP A 109 8.57 10.21 3.25
N TRP A 110 7.88 9.78 4.31
CA TRP A 110 6.40 9.82 4.42
C TRP A 110 5.79 11.16 4.89
N GLN A 111 6.52 12.28 4.77
CA GLN A 111 5.98 13.60 5.09
C GLN A 111 5.27 14.20 3.85
N PRO A 112 4.14 14.92 4.01
CA PRO A 112 3.47 15.54 2.87
C PRO A 112 4.40 16.46 2.06
N ASN A 113 4.37 16.32 0.75
CA ASN A 113 5.09 17.19 -0.18
C ASN A 113 4.49 18.60 -0.13
N ARG A 114 5.19 19.53 0.53
CA ARG A 114 4.69 20.90 0.76
C ARG A 114 4.61 21.76 -0.50
N LYS A 115 5.27 21.36 -1.60
CA LYS A 115 5.14 22.06 -2.88
C LYS A 115 3.81 21.73 -3.57
N LYS A 116 3.38 20.46 -3.52
CA LYS A 116 2.09 20.02 -4.06
C LYS A 116 0.91 20.32 -3.13
N LEU A 117 1.15 20.13 -1.84
CA LEU A 117 0.17 20.22 -0.76
C LEU A 117 0.68 21.22 0.30
N PRO A 118 0.64 22.54 0.02
CA PRO A 118 1.16 23.56 0.93
C PRO A 118 0.51 23.46 2.31
N ASN A 119 -0.79 23.17 2.37
CA ASN A 119 -1.53 23.01 3.62
C ASN A 119 -1.50 21.57 4.16
N GLY A 120 -0.73 20.68 3.51
CA GLY A 120 -0.56 19.28 3.85
C GLY A 120 -1.81 18.42 3.65
N ILE A 121 -1.70 17.14 3.98
CA ILE A 121 -2.80 16.16 3.85
C ILE A 121 -4.03 16.57 4.68
N GLN A 122 -3.82 17.25 5.81
CA GLN A 122 -4.91 17.70 6.67
C GLN A 122 -5.92 18.61 5.94
N ALA A 123 -5.49 19.42 4.97
CA ALA A 123 -6.40 20.23 4.18
C ALA A 123 -7.29 19.38 3.26
N VAL A 124 -6.73 18.33 2.67
CA VAL A 124 -7.45 17.37 1.82
C VAL A 124 -8.47 16.59 2.65
N VAL A 125 -8.08 16.11 3.84
CA VAL A 125 -8.97 15.43 4.78
C VAL A 125 -10.14 16.33 5.18
N ARG A 126 -9.87 17.59 5.60
CA ARG A 126 -10.93 18.55 5.93
C ARG A 126 -11.87 18.81 4.76
N GLN A 127 -11.36 18.81 3.54
CA GLN A 127 -12.20 18.97 2.35
C GLN A 127 -13.08 17.73 2.12
N ALA A 128 -12.56 16.53 2.33
CA ALA A 128 -13.32 15.29 2.26
C ALA A 128 -14.47 15.28 3.29
N ASP A 129 -14.18 15.66 4.53
CA ASP A 129 -15.18 15.79 5.61
C ASP A 129 -16.29 16.78 5.22
N LYS A 130 -15.93 17.97 4.71
CA LYS A 130 -16.89 18.99 4.25
C LYS A 130 -17.78 18.51 3.11
N THR A 131 -17.27 17.62 2.27
CA THR A 131 -18.00 17.07 1.12
C THR A 131 -18.78 15.79 1.50
N GLY A 132 -18.59 15.27 2.71
CA GLY A 132 -19.23 14.03 3.18
C GLY A 132 -18.72 12.79 2.45
N VAL A 133 -17.46 12.82 2.00
CA VAL A 133 -16.75 11.72 1.31
C VAL A 133 -15.67 11.22 2.25
N LYS A 134 -15.52 9.90 2.37
CA LYS A 134 -14.43 9.31 3.18
C LYS A 134 -13.08 9.52 2.48
N PHE A 135 -12.00 9.62 3.26
CA PHE A 135 -10.66 9.79 2.73
C PHE A 135 -9.83 8.51 2.94
N GLY A 136 -9.16 8.05 1.89
CA GLY A 136 -8.12 7.02 1.92
C GLY A 136 -6.79 7.57 1.41
N ILE A 137 -5.69 6.91 1.78
CA ILE A 137 -4.33 7.29 1.37
C ILE A 137 -3.52 6.05 1.02
N TRP A 138 -2.70 6.17 -0.02
CA TRP A 138 -1.77 5.14 -0.44
C TRP A 138 -0.43 5.24 0.31
N ILE A 139 0.15 4.09 0.65
CA ILE A 139 1.48 3.93 1.24
C ILE A 139 2.17 2.67 0.67
N GLU A 140 3.50 2.69 0.60
CA GLU A 140 4.34 1.54 0.22
C GLU A 140 5.53 1.42 1.19
N PRO A 141 5.28 1.02 2.45
CA PRO A 141 6.23 1.15 3.55
C PRO A 141 7.43 0.20 3.48
N GLU A 142 7.34 -0.86 2.69
CA GLU A 142 8.37 -1.90 2.52
C GLU A 142 9.44 -1.52 1.50
N MET A 143 9.34 -0.32 0.91
CA MET A 143 10.20 0.11 -0.19
C MET A 143 10.89 1.44 0.10
N VAL A 144 12.07 1.61 -0.51
CA VAL A 144 12.87 2.83 -0.43
C VAL A 144 13.44 3.19 -1.81
N ASN A 145 13.56 4.49 -2.10
CA ASN A 145 14.34 4.94 -3.26
C ASN A 145 15.76 5.33 -2.81
N PRO A 146 16.81 5.09 -3.64
CA PRO A 146 18.13 5.64 -3.39
C PRO A 146 18.14 7.17 -3.23
N LYS A 147 17.23 7.86 -3.92
CA LYS A 147 16.91 9.29 -3.72
C LYS A 147 15.81 9.44 -2.67
N SER A 148 16.15 9.20 -1.41
CA SER A 148 15.32 9.47 -0.23
C SER A 148 16.22 9.83 0.95
N GLU A 149 15.68 10.58 1.92
CA GLU A 149 16.37 10.84 3.18
C GLU A 149 16.53 9.55 4.00
N LEU A 150 15.57 8.63 3.92
CA LEU A 150 15.68 7.31 4.57
C LEU A 150 16.92 6.54 4.09
N TYR A 151 17.12 6.42 2.77
CA TYR A 151 18.27 5.71 2.22
C TYR A 151 19.60 6.42 2.51
N GLU A 152 19.64 7.75 2.46
CA GLU A 152 20.85 8.51 2.83
C GLU A 152 21.30 8.25 4.26
N ASN A 153 20.34 8.14 5.20
CA ASN A 153 20.63 7.97 6.63
C ASN A 153 20.80 6.50 7.03
N HIS A 154 20.12 5.58 6.35
CA HIS A 154 20.06 4.15 6.68
C HIS A 154 20.22 3.25 5.45
N PRO A 155 21.36 3.34 4.72
CA PRO A 155 21.59 2.48 3.55
C PRO A 155 21.79 1.00 3.93
N ASP A 156 21.96 0.70 5.22
CA ASP A 156 22.08 -0.64 5.79
C ASP A 156 20.73 -1.35 5.99
N TRP A 157 19.60 -0.63 5.94
CA TRP A 157 18.26 -1.23 6.05
C TRP A 157 17.82 -1.97 4.79
N VAL A 158 18.41 -1.64 3.65
CA VAL A 158 18.08 -2.29 2.38
C VAL A 158 18.49 -3.76 2.38
N ILE A 159 17.60 -4.62 1.90
CA ILE A 159 17.90 -6.02 1.60
C ILE A 159 18.92 -6.08 0.46
N LYS A 160 20.17 -6.35 0.81
CA LYS A 160 21.27 -6.52 -0.15
C LYS A 160 22.24 -7.61 0.29
N GLN A 161 22.88 -8.22 -0.69
CA GLN A 161 24.01 -9.11 -0.44
C GLN A 161 25.30 -8.26 -0.38
N PRO A 162 26.17 -8.45 0.63
CA PRO A 162 27.47 -7.79 0.67
C PRO A 162 28.24 -8.01 -0.64
N ASP A 163 28.95 -6.96 -1.08
CA ASP A 163 29.80 -6.94 -2.27
C ASP A 163 29.07 -7.19 -3.62
N ARG A 164 27.73 -7.09 -3.63
CA ARG A 164 26.95 -7.11 -4.87
C ARG A 164 26.40 -5.71 -5.18
N PRO A 165 26.40 -5.30 -6.47
CA PRO A 165 25.70 -4.10 -6.89
C PRO A 165 24.21 -4.18 -6.53
N GLU A 166 23.64 -3.03 -6.22
CA GLU A 166 22.20 -2.91 -5.99
C GLU A 166 21.42 -3.23 -7.28
N TYR A 167 20.33 -3.97 -7.13
CA TYR A 167 19.44 -4.34 -8.21
C TYR A 167 18.12 -3.61 -8.04
N TYR A 168 17.82 -2.69 -8.94
CA TYR A 168 16.60 -1.91 -8.91
C TYR A 168 15.50 -2.58 -9.73
N PHE A 169 14.30 -2.61 -9.16
CA PHE A 169 13.07 -2.85 -9.90
C PHE A 169 12.19 -1.62 -9.73
N ARG A 170 11.75 -0.98 -10.82
CA ARG A 170 11.02 0.32 -10.77
C ARG A 170 11.77 1.40 -9.96
N ASN A 171 13.10 1.48 -10.08
CA ASN A 171 13.95 2.48 -9.42
C ASN A 171 13.94 2.45 -7.87
N GLN A 172 13.46 1.37 -7.26
CA GLN A 172 13.32 1.19 -5.81
C GLN A 172 14.02 -0.08 -5.32
N LEU A 173 14.20 -0.14 -4.00
CA LEU A 173 14.79 -1.23 -3.23
C LEU A 173 13.83 -1.64 -2.11
N VAL A 174 13.98 -2.87 -1.62
CA VAL A 174 13.22 -3.39 -0.46
C VAL A 174 14.00 -3.08 0.82
N VAL A 175 13.31 -2.61 1.85
CA VAL A 175 13.81 -2.41 3.21
C VAL A 175 13.15 -3.34 4.22
#